data_AF-A0AAU3NS38-F1
#
_entry.id   AF-A0AAU3NS38-F1
#
_cell.length_a   1.000
_cell.length_b   1.000
_cell.length_c   1.000
_cell.angle_alpha   90.00
_cell.angle_beta   90.00
_cell.angle_gamma   90.00
#
_symmetry.space_group_name_H-M   'P 1'
#
loop_
_entity.id
_entity.type
_entity.pdbx_description
1 polymer ?
#
loop_
_entity_poly.entity_id
_entity_poly.type
_entity_poly.pdbx_seq_one_letter_code
_entity_poly.pdbx_strand_id
1 'polypeptide(L)'
;MAHRPGGLLAAKIHLKHISVVTTEGYADRPGGAQSVLMAEFGQEEQEHKMRVALNAFHNYQNGIRPAGPGASDLLDFFAFVDEQLDSSGAPNIKRSDQEVTNLLAKRAKALHLGPANYCWFLDPSKALCLKLAGAHARGATEPLIGMCDSARCPQATHHAGHRPVWAASAESKKVFIATIGRAQRTEKARLSTELARDERVLAEIDVQSGTGA
;
A
#
# COMPACT_ATOMS: atom_id res chain seq x y z
N MET A 1 25.02 -8.33 8.85
CA MET A 1 24.59 -9.50 9.67
C MET A 1 23.38 -10.15 9.01
N ALA A 2 23.59 -10.99 7.98
CA ALA A 2 22.51 -11.45 7.10
C ALA A 2 22.63 -12.95 6.77
N HIS A 3 22.47 -13.84 7.76
CA HIS A 3 22.03 -15.22 7.53
C HIS A 3 21.77 -15.95 8.86
N ARG A 4 20.57 -15.80 9.43
CA ARG A 4 20.08 -16.72 10.47
C ARG A 4 18.64 -17.10 10.15
N PRO A 5 18.39 -18.31 9.62
CA PRO A 5 17.04 -18.81 9.44
C PRO A 5 16.44 -19.01 10.85
N GLY A 6 15.42 -18.22 11.19
CA GLY A 6 14.81 -18.14 12.51
C GLY A 6 15.05 -16.83 13.29
N GLY A 7 15.84 -15.88 12.75
CA GLY A 7 16.07 -14.58 13.41
C GLY A 7 14.95 -13.55 13.20
N LEU A 8 14.88 -12.54 14.08
CA LEU A 8 13.98 -11.37 14.08
C LEU A 8 13.63 -10.79 12.70
N LEU A 9 14.58 -10.74 11.77
CA LEU A 9 14.35 -10.26 10.42
C LEU A 9 13.36 -11.17 9.65
N ALA A 10 13.44 -12.49 9.83
CA ALA A 10 12.51 -13.44 9.23
C ALA A 10 11.09 -13.30 9.82
N ALA A 11 10.96 -13.08 11.13
CA ALA A 11 9.66 -12.82 11.76
C ALA A 11 9.06 -11.46 11.33
N LYS A 12 9.89 -10.41 11.21
CA LYS A 12 9.49 -9.08 10.71
C LYS A 12 9.02 -9.12 9.25
N ILE A 13 9.73 -9.86 8.39
CA ILE A 13 9.31 -10.11 6.99
C ILE A 13 8.01 -10.93 6.95
N HIS A 14 7.84 -11.88 7.87
CA HIS A 14 6.68 -12.75 7.92
C HIS A 14 5.41 -12.02 8.39
N LEU A 15 5.53 -11.11 9.37
CA LEU A 15 4.36 -10.53 10.01
C LEU A 15 3.73 -9.36 9.25
N LYS A 16 4.48 -8.58 8.44
CA LYS A 16 4.06 -7.46 7.53
C LYS A 16 3.03 -6.41 8.02
N HIS A 17 2.37 -6.64 9.14
CA HIS A 17 1.17 -5.97 9.64
C HIS A 17 1.38 -5.42 11.06
N ILE A 18 2.54 -5.67 11.66
CA ILE A 18 2.85 -5.35 13.05
C ILE A 18 4.09 -4.46 13.08
N SER A 19 3.97 -3.27 13.69
CA SER A 19 5.07 -2.32 13.87
C SER A 19 6.20 -2.92 14.71
N VAL A 20 7.44 -2.53 14.37
CA VAL A 20 8.71 -2.97 15.00
C VAL A 20 8.68 -2.84 16.53
N VAL A 21 7.89 -1.91 17.06
CA VAL A 21 7.78 -1.60 18.50
C VAL A 21 7.33 -2.80 19.35
N THR A 22 6.60 -3.77 18.77
CA THR A 22 5.91 -4.81 19.56
C THR A 22 6.66 -6.14 19.68
N THR A 23 7.66 -6.43 18.83
CA THR A 23 8.20 -7.81 18.76
C THR A 23 9.28 -8.13 19.78
N GLU A 24 9.76 -7.16 20.56
CA GLU A 24 10.95 -7.37 21.39
C GLU A 24 10.79 -6.94 22.85
N GLY A 25 9.65 -6.39 23.29
CA GLY A 25 9.51 -5.99 24.69
C GLY A 25 10.58 -4.97 25.14
N TYR A 26 11.09 -4.11 24.25
CA TYR A 26 11.97 -2.97 24.56
C TYR A 26 11.24 -1.85 25.35
N ALA A 27 10.24 -2.21 26.15
CA ALA A 27 9.64 -1.31 27.11
C ALA A 27 10.62 -0.99 28.27
N ASP A 28 11.68 -1.78 28.47
CA ASP A 28 12.43 -1.78 29.75
C ASP A 28 13.95 -1.54 29.68
N ARG A 29 14.52 -1.14 28.52
CA ARG A 29 15.93 -0.69 28.44
C ARG A 29 16.12 0.52 27.51
N PRO A 30 16.06 1.75 28.04
CA PRO A 30 16.30 2.95 27.23
C PRO A 30 17.81 3.11 26.97
N GLY A 31 18.21 3.21 25.70
CA GLY A 31 19.60 3.48 25.32
C GLY A 31 19.75 3.92 23.87
N GLY A 32 20.84 4.65 23.56
CA GLY A 32 21.08 5.26 22.26
C GLY A 32 21.16 4.29 21.07
N ALA A 33 21.45 3.01 21.30
CA ALA A 33 21.44 1.99 20.24
C ALA A 33 20.02 1.74 19.67
N GLN A 34 18.97 1.90 20.49
CA GLN A 34 17.59 1.74 20.03
C GLN A 34 17.17 2.93 19.15
N SER A 35 17.49 4.16 19.56
CA SER A 35 17.15 5.35 18.78
C SER A 35 17.90 5.40 17.45
N VAL A 36 19.16 4.95 17.42
CA VAL A 36 19.92 4.80 16.17
C VAL A 36 19.26 3.77 15.26
N LEU A 37 18.93 2.59 15.78
CA LEU A 37 18.25 1.55 14.99
C LEU A 37 16.89 2.01 14.43
N MET A 38 16.08 2.69 15.25
CA MET A 38 14.79 3.24 14.79
C MET A 38 14.98 4.33 13.72
N ALA A 39 16.04 5.15 13.83
CA ALA A 39 16.38 6.14 12.83
C ALA A 39 16.81 5.47 11.51
N GLU A 40 17.67 4.45 11.57
CA GLU A 40 18.08 3.66 10.40
C GLU A 40 16.88 3.01 9.71
N PHE A 41 15.99 2.36 10.46
CA PHE A 41 14.75 1.80 9.90
C PHE A 41 13.85 2.87 9.28
N GLY A 42 13.71 4.01 9.94
CA GLY A 42 12.92 5.13 9.42
C GLY A 42 13.48 5.64 8.10
N GLN A 43 14.81 5.75 7.97
CA GLN A 43 15.47 6.15 6.73
C GLN A 43 15.22 5.14 5.61
N GLU A 44 15.48 3.86 5.86
CA GLU A 44 15.23 2.77 4.90
C GLU A 44 13.75 2.72 4.45
N GLU A 45 12.81 2.94 5.37
CA GLU A 45 11.40 3.00 5.05
C GLU A 45 11.07 4.18 4.12
N GLN A 46 11.63 5.37 4.39
CA GLN A 46 11.42 6.54 3.53
C GLN A 46 12.04 6.35 2.14
N GLU A 47 13.24 5.79 2.06
CA GLU A 47 13.89 5.46 0.79
C GLU A 47 13.08 4.42 -0.01
N HIS A 48 12.55 3.41 0.67
CA HIS A 48 11.68 2.43 0.04
C HIS A 48 10.39 3.07 -0.48
N LYS A 49 9.74 3.92 0.31
CA LYS A 49 8.53 4.66 -0.12
C LYS A 49 8.81 5.55 -1.32
N MET A 50 9.95 6.25 -1.33
CA MET A 50 10.37 7.05 -2.48
C MET A 50 10.58 6.19 -3.72
N ARG A 51 11.27 5.05 -3.60
CA ARG A 51 11.47 4.11 -4.71
C ARG A 51 10.15 3.57 -5.27
N VAL A 52 9.18 3.28 -4.41
CA VAL A 52 7.83 2.86 -4.85
C VAL A 52 7.10 3.99 -5.56
N ALA A 53 7.17 5.23 -5.05
CA ALA A 53 6.57 6.39 -5.69
C ALA A 53 7.17 6.67 -7.09
N LEU A 54 8.50 6.61 -7.21
CA LEU A 54 9.21 6.74 -8.48
C LEU A 54 8.81 5.63 -9.45
N ASN A 55 8.76 4.37 -9.00
CA ASN A 55 8.33 3.26 -9.85
C ASN A 55 6.89 3.44 -10.34
N ALA A 56 5.97 3.87 -9.46
CA ALA A 56 4.59 4.15 -9.85
C ALA A 56 4.48 5.29 -10.87
N PHE A 57 5.31 6.32 -10.73
CA PHE A 57 5.39 7.42 -11.70
C PHE A 57 5.96 6.95 -13.06
N HIS A 58 7.04 6.17 -13.07
CA HIS A 58 7.58 5.57 -14.30
C HIS A 58 6.56 4.64 -14.97
N ASN A 59 5.81 3.85 -14.19
CA ASN A 59 4.73 3.03 -14.73
C ASN A 59 3.69 3.90 -15.44
N TYR A 60 3.29 5.02 -14.82
CA TYR A 60 2.41 6.00 -15.42
C TYR A 60 2.96 6.55 -16.75
N GLN A 61 4.23 6.95 -16.79
CA GLN A 61 4.87 7.43 -18.02
C GLN A 61 4.89 6.35 -19.12
N ASN A 62 5.02 5.08 -18.74
CA ASN A 62 4.98 3.93 -19.66
C ASN A 62 3.56 3.43 -20.01
N GLY A 63 2.51 4.17 -19.65
CA GLY A 63 1.12 3.78 -19.96
C GLY A 63 0.52 2.75 -19.01
N ILE A 64 1.28 2.22 -18.05
CA ILE A 64 0.78 1.33 -16.99
C ILE A 64 0.03 2.19 -15.97
N ARG A 65 -1.12 1.71 -15.50
CA ARG A 65 -1.98 2.48 -14.59
C ARG A 65 -2.21 1.70 -13.29
N PRO A 66 -2.40 2.40 -12.16
CA PRO A 66 -2.92 1.77 -10.94
C PRO A 66 -4.40 1.43 -11.11
N ALA A 67 -4.85 0.40 -10.40
CA ALA A 67 -6.26 0.07 -10.21
C ALA A 67 -6.77 0.55 -8.84
N GLY A 68 -8.08 0.42 -8.60
CA GLY A 68 -8.72 0.71 -7.32
C GLY A 68 -9.19 2.16 -7.14
N PRO A 69 -9.90 2.45 -6.04
CA PRO A 69 -10.67 3.69 -5.89
C PRO A 69 -9.83 4.97 -5.84
N GLY A 70 -8.56 4.88 -5.39
CA GLY A 70 -7.64 6.02 -5.35
C GLY A 70 -6.80 6.21 -6.61
N ALA A 71 -7.06 5.44 -7.67
CA ALA A 71 -6.27 5.51 -8.91
C ALA A 71 -6.37 6.88 -9.59
N SER A 72 -7.56 7.46 -9.68
CA SER A 72 -7.77 8.77 -10.32
C SER A 72 -6.96 9.87 -9.63
N ASP A 73 -7.12 10.03 -8.31
CA ASP A 73 -6.39 11.03 -7.51
C ASP A 73 -4.85 10.88 -7.62
N LEU A 74 -4.35 9.67 -7.87
CA LEU A 74 -2.92 9.43 -8.09
C LEU A 74 -2.50 9.82 -9.51
N LEU A 75 -3.31 9.48 -10.52
CA LEU A 75 -3.05 9.82 -11.91
C LEU A 75 -3.08 11.32 -12.16
N ASP A 76 -4.05 12.03 -11.58
CA ASP A 76 -4.14 13.49 -11.66
C ASP A 76 -2.89 14.15 -11.06
N PHE A 77 -2.36 13.58 -9.98
CA PHE A 77 -1.11 14.03 -9.40
C PHE A 77 0.09 13.77 -10.29
N PHE A 78 0.18 12.59 -10.92
CA PHE A 78 1.28 12.32 -11.84
C PHE A 78 1.22 13.19 -13.08
N ALA A 79 0.02 13.48 -13.61
CA ALA A 79 -0.15 14.44 -14.70
C ALA A 79 0.34 15.85 -14.30
N PHE A 80 0.03 16.30 -13.08
CA PHE A 80 0.57 17.55 -12.55
C PHE A 80 2.10 17.52 -12.43
N VAL A 81 2.69 16.41 -12.01
CA VAL A 81 4.17 16.26 -11.93
C VAL A 81 4.79 16.34 -13.33
N ASP A 82 4.26 15.63 -14.32
CA ASP A 82 4.73 15.69 -15.72
C ASP A 82 4.66 17.14 -16.26
N GLU A 83 3.55 17.86 -16.05
CA GLU A 83 3.42 19.27 -16.48
C GLU A 83 4.49 20.18 -15.86
N GLN A 84 4.80 19.98 -14.57
CA GLN A 84 5.87 20.73 -13.90
C GLN A 84 7.25 20.44 -14.51
N LEU A 85 7.52 19.20 -14.89
CA LEU A 85 8.79 18.79 -15.51
C LEU A 85 8.94 19.33 -16.95
N ASP A 86 7.85 19.40 -17.71
CA ASP A 86 7.88 19.98 -19.06
C ASP A 86 8.11 21.50 -19.03
N SER A 87 7.53 22.19 -18.04
CA SER A 87 7.63 23.65 -17.90
C SER A 87 9.02 24.15 -17.50
N SER A 88 9.87 23.29 -16.94
CA SER A 88 11.17 23.66 -16.36
C SER A 88 12.31 23.73 -17.39
N GLY A 89 12.11 23.25 -18.63
CA GLY A 89 12.99 23.50 -19.78
C GLY A 89 14.47 23.11 -19.61
N ALA A 90 14.80 22.21 -18.67
CA ALA A 90 16.16 22.04 -18.16
C ALA A 90 17.03 21.09 -19.04
N PRO A 91 18.21 21.52 -19.54
CA PRO A 91 19.05 20.70 -20.45
C PRO A 91 19.90 19.61 -19.77
N ASN A 92 19.56 19.10 -18.57
CA ASN A 92 20.43 18.17 -17.84
C ASN A 92 19.64 17.05 -17.15
N ILE A 93 19.80 15.83 -17.68
CA ILE A 93 19.16 14.58 -17.21
C ILE A 93 19.30 14.37 -15.68
N LYS A 94 20.46 14.70 -15.08
CA LYS A 94 20.67 14.57 -13.63
C LYS A 94 19.88 15.55 -12.77
N ARG A 95 19.51 16.72 -13.30
CA ARG A 95 18.65 17.69 -12.58
C ARG A 95 17.20 17.21 -12.60
N SER A 96 16.78 16.60 -13.70
CA SER A 96 15.43 16.03 -13.85
C SER A 96 15.16 14.97 -12.78
N ASP A 97 16.06 14.01 -12.54
CA ASP A 97 15.86 12.96 -11.52
C ASP A 97 15.68 13.52 -10.10
N GLN A 98 16.47 14.52 -9.73
CA GLN A 98 16.35 15.18 -8.42
C GLN A 98 15.07 16.02 -8.32
N GLU A 99 14.65 16.64 -9.42
CA GLU A 99 13.42 17.42 -9.51
C GLU A 99 12.18 16.53 -9.39
N VAL A 100 12.13 15.40 -10.10
CA VAL A 100 11.09 14.37 -9.93
C VAL A 100 11.04 13.91 -8.47
N THR A 101 12.19 13.58 -7.89
CA THR A 101 12.28 13.14 -6.49
C THR A 101 11.70 14.19 -5.53
N ASN A 102 11.99 15.47 -5.75
CA ASN A 102 11.47 16.56 -4.92
C ASN A 102 9.96 16.73 -5.06
N LEU A 103 9.41 16.64 -6.28
CA LEU A 103 7.98 16.72 -6.56
C LEU A 103 7.22 15.54 -5.93
N LEU A 104 7.80 14.34 -5.94
CA LEU A 104 7.20 13.14 -5.37
C LEU A 104 7.37 13.03 -3.84
N ALA A 105 8.32 13.75 -3.23
CA ALA A 105 8.68 13.58 -1.82
C ALA A 105 7.50 13.67 -0.85
N LYS A 106 6.60 14.64 -1.04
CA LYS A 106 5.40 14.77 -0.19
C LYS A 106 4.47 13.56 -0.33
N ARG A 107 4.30 13.05 -1.56
CA ARG A 107 3.46 11.90 -1.86
C ARG A 107 4.07 10.61 -1.33
N ALA A 108 5.38 10.43 -1.47
CA ALA A 108 6.15 9.32 -0.92
C ALA A 108 6.09 9.29 0.62
N LYS A 109 6.20 10.45 1.29
CA LYS A 109 6.11 10.52 2.76
C LYS A 109 4.73 10.07 3.28
N ALA A 110 3.66 10.36 2.53
CA ALA A 110 2.30 9.96 2.84
C ALA A 110 1.95 8.51 2.40
N LEU A 111 2.88 7.80 1.79
CA LEU A 111 2.68 6.44 1.31
C LEU A 111 2.79 5.44 2.47
N HIS A 112 1.81 4.55 2.59
CA HIS A 112 1.87 3.39 3.46
C HIS A 112 1.71 2.13 2.61
N LEU A 113 2.66 1.20 2.75
CA LEU A 113 2.75 0.00 1.94
C LEU A 113 1.99 -1.13 2.62
N GLY A 114 0.85 -1.53 2.06
CA GLY A 114 0.10 -2.72 2.47
C GLY A 114 0.39 -3.89 1.53
N PRO A 115 0.18 -5.14 1.98
CA PRO A 115 0.36 -6.31 1.12
C PRO A 115 -0.69 -6.39 0.00
N ALA A 116 -1.88 -5.84 0.21
CA ALA A 116 -2.98 -5.85 -0.76
C ALA A 116 -3.14 -4.52 -1.51
N ASN A 117 -2.46 -3.45 -1.08
CA ASN A 117 -2.62 -2.11 -1.65
C ASN A 117 -1.50 -1.16 -1.23
N TYR A 118 -1.31 -0.10 -2.02
CA TYR A 118 -0.63 1.12 -1.58
C TYR A 118 -1.66 2.12 -1.07
N CYS A 119 -1.42 2.71 0.09
CA CYS A 119 -2.27 3.75 0.68
C CYS A 119 -1.58 5.10 0.60
N TRP A 120 -2.14 6.02 -0.19
CA TRP A 120 -1.68 7.39 -0.32
C TRP A 120 -2.42 8.26 0.71
N PHE A 121 -1.98 8.20 1.96
CA PHE A 121 -2.65 8.78 3.12
C PHE A 121 -2.47 10.31 3.17
N LEU A 122 -3.17 11.01 2.28
CA LEU A 122 -3.10 12.47 2.15
C LEU A 122 -4.05 13.22 3.08
N ASP A 123 -5.15 12.57 3.43
CA ASP A 123 -6.29 13.16 4.12
C ASP A 123 -6.90 12.12 5.08
N PRO A 124 -6.69 12.26 6.40
CA PRO A 124 -7.26 11.35 7.40
C PRO A 124 -8.79 11.25 7.30
N SER A 125 -9.48 12.30 6.86
CA SER A 125 -10.93 12.34 6.72
C SER A 125 -11.43 11.51 5.53
N LYS A 126 -10.56 11.11 4.60
CA LYS A 126 -10.88 10.20 3.49
C LYS A 126 -10.58 8.74 3.80
N ALA A 127 -9.73 8.46 4.79
CA ALA A 127 -9.29 7.11 5.12
C ALA A 127 -10.44 6.26 5.69
N LEU A 128 -10.90 5.27 4.92
CA LEU A 128 -12.02 4.41 5.31
C LEU A 128 -11.73 3.63 6.60
N CYS A 129 -10.49 3.17 6.80
CA CYS A 129 -10.10 2.49 8.03
C CYS A 129 -10.28 3.36 9.29
N LEU A 130 -10.01 4.67 9.19
CA LEU A 130 -10.20 5.60 10.31
C LEU A 130 -11.68 5.91 10.53
N LYS A 131 -12.44 6.06 9.44
CA LYS A 131 -13.91 6.22 9.52
C LYS A 131 -14.58 5.05 10.23
N LEU A 132 -14.17 3.82 9.89
CA LEU A 132 -14.72 2.60 10.48
C LEU A 132 -14.28 2.42 11.95
N ALA A 133 -13.08 2.86 12.32
CA ALA A 133 -12.62 2.84 13.70
C ALA A 133 -13.31 3.90 14.60
N GLY A 134 -13.94 4.92 14.00
CA GLY A 134 -14.77 5.90 14.70
C GLY A 134 -13.97 6.68 15.76
N ALA A 135 -14.53 6.78 16.98
CA ALA A 135 -13.92 7.53 18.07
C ALA A 135 -12.50 7.06 18.45
N HIS A 136 -12.18 5.78 18.20
CA HIS A 136 -10.86 5.20 18.48
C HIS A 136 -9.75 5.73 17.56
N ALA A 137 -10.10 6.31 16.41
CA ALA A 137 -9.16 6.90 15.46
C ALA A 137 -9.10 8.44 15.54
N ARG A 138 -9.70 9.06 16.56
CA ARG A 138 -9.68 10.52 16.71
C ARG A 138 -8.25 11.02 16.86
N GLY A 139 -7.84 11.94 15.98
CA GLY A 139 -6.49 12.51 15.99
C GLY A 139 -5.41 11.59 15.38
N ALA A 140 -5.79 10.47 14.75
CA ALA A 140 -4.83 9.61 14.07
C ALA A 140 -4.12 10.34 12.93
N THR A 141 -2.79 10.29 12.95
CA THR A 141 -1.91 10.88 11.93
C THR A 141 -1.41 9.85 10.91
N GLU A 142 -1.81 8.59 11.06
CA GLU A 142 -1.43 7.47 10.21
C GLU A 142 -2.65 6.57 9.93
N PRO A 143 -2.67 5.83 8.80
CA PRO A 143 -3.73 4.89 8.50
C PRO A 143 -3.59 3.63 9.36
N LEU A 144 -4.73 3.05 9.75
CA LEU A 144 -4.81 1.68 10.25
C LEU A 144 -4.72 0.72 9.06
N ILE A 145 -3.54 0.60 8.45
CA ILE A 145 -3.34 -0.11 7.16
C ILE A 145 -3.77 -1.58 7.21
N GLY A 146 -3.61 -2.25 8.35
CA GLY A 146 -4.08 -3.63 8.55
C GLY A 146 -5.62 -3.78 8.59
N MET A 147 -6.35 -2.68 8.79
CA MET A 147 -7.81 -2.62 8.76
C MET A 147 -8.34 -1.95 7.47
N CYS A 148 -7.48 -1.74 6.47
CA CYS A 148 -7.88 -1.07 5.24
C CYS A 148 -8.79 -1.98 4.39
N ASP A 149 -10.04 -1.58 4.22
CA ASP A 149 -10.90 -2.11 3.14
C ASP A 149 -10.51 -1.42 1.82
N SER A 150 -9.39 -1.85 1.25
CA SER A 150 -8.71 -1.18 0.14
C SER A 150 -9.46 -1.26 -1.19
N ALA A 151 -10.43 -2.17 -1.33
CA ALA A 151 -11.35 -2.18 -2.46
C ALA A 151 -12.38 -1.05 -2.42
N ARG A 152 -12.50 -0.34 -1.28
CA ARG A 152 -13.47 0.75 -1.08
C ARG A 152 -12.84 2.05 -0.61
N CYS A 153 -11.61 2.01 -0.10
CA CYS A 153 -10.93 3.19 0.40
C CYS A 153 -10.50 4.11 -0.77
N PRO A 154 -10.91 5.39 -0.81
CA PRO A 154 -10.57 6.32 -1.89
C PRO A 154 -9.09 6.72 -1.93
N GLN A 155 -8.28 6.28 -0.96
CA GLN A 155 -6.84 6.53 -0.91
C GLN A 155 -6.01 5.29 -1.23
N ALA A 156 -6.66 4.17 -1.55
CA ALA A 156 -6.01 2.91 -1.84
C ALA A 156 -5.88 2.72 -3.37
N THR A 157 -4.70 2.25 -3.78
CA THR A 157 -4.44 1.82 -5.16
C THR A 157 -3.94 0.38 -5.18
N HIS A 158 -4.25 -0.32 -6.25
CA HIS A 158 -3.79 -1.66 -6.56
C HIS A 158 -2.85 -1.62 -7.76
N HIS A 159 -1.88 -2.51 -7.76
CA HIS A 159 -0.77 -2.55 -8.71
C HIS A 159 -0.50 -4.03 -9.01
N ALA A 160 0.23 -4.35 -10.08
CA ALA A 160 0.52 -5.73 -10.47
C ALA A 160 1.03 -6.60 -9.30
N GLY A 161 1.90 -6.05 -8.45
CA GLY A 161 2.45 -6.74 -7.28
C GLY A 161 1.41 -7.13 -6.21
N HIS A 162 0.23 -6.50 -6.19
CA HIS A 162 -0.86 -6.82 -5.27
C HIS A 162 -1.74 -7.97 -5.77
N ARG A 163 -1.68 -8.29 -7.07
CA ARG A 163 -2.52 -9.33 -7.69
C ARG A 163 -2.48 -10.69 -6.95
N PRO A 164 -1.31 -11.23 -6.55
CA PRO A 164 -1.27 -12.53 -5.88
C PRO A 164 -2.04 -12.57 -4.56
N VAL A 165 -2.08 -11.46 -3.83
CA VAL A 165 -2.82 -11.35 -2.55
C VAL A 165 -4.33 -11.37 -2.80
N TRP A 166 -4.80 -10.63 -3.81
CA TRP A 166 -6.20 -10.65 -4.22
C TRP A 166 -6.63 -12.00 -4.79
N ALA A 167 -5.76 -12.68 -5.54
CA ALA A 167 -6.03 -14.01 -6.07
C ALA A 167 -6.15 -15.05 -4.95
N ALA A 168 -5.23 -15.04 -3.98
CA ALA A 168 -5.30 -15.93 -2.82
C ALA A 168 -6.55 -15.66 -1.97
N SER A 169 -6.93 -14.40 -1.80
CA SER A 169 -8.15 -14.01 -1.10
C SER A 169 -9.42 -14.52 -1.80
N ALA A 170 -9.51 -14.34 -3.13
CA ALA A 170 -10.64 -14.83 -3.93
C ALA A 170 -10.74 -16.37 -3.86
N GLU A 171 -9.61 -17.07 -4.01
CA GLU A 171 -9.57 -18.53 -3.95
C GLU A 171 -10.00 -19.05 -2.57
N SER A 172 -9.52 -18.41 -1.50
CA SER A 172 -9.92 -18.78 -0.13
C SER A 172 -11.43 -18.64 0.04
N LYS A 173 -12.04 -17.56 -0.46
CA LYS A 173 -13.50 -17.37 -0.43
C LYS A 173 -14.25 -18.42 -1.24
N LYS A 174 -13.75 -18.80 -2.43
CA LYS A 174 -14.33 -19.89 -3.24
C LYS A 174 -14.36 -21.20 -2.47
N VAL A 175 -13.25 -21.56 -1.83
CA VAL A 175 -13.17 -22.76 -0.97
C VAL A 175 -14.18 -22.68 0.17
N PHE A 176 -14.21 -21.56 0.92
CA PHE A 176 -15.14 -21.40 2.04
C PHE A 176 -16.62 -21.50 1.60
N ILE A 177 -16.98 -20.85 0.49
CA ILE A 177 -18.35 -20.91 -0.07
C ILE A 177 -18.73 -22.33 -0.48
N ALA A 178 -17.79 -23.13 -0.96
CA ALA A 178 -18.01 -24.52 -1.34
C ALA A 178 -18.18 -25.43 -0.11
N THR A 179 -17.47 -25.14 0.99
CA THR A 179 -17.48 -25.97 2.21
C THR A 179 -18.55 -25.57 3.23
N ILE A 180 -19.06 -24.35 3.17
CA ILE A 180 -19.99 -23.83 4.18
C ILE A 180 -21.34 -24.57 4.16
N GLY A 181 -21.88 -24.86 5.34
CA GLY A 181 -23.10 -25.66 5.49
C GLY A 181 -24.31 -25.00 4.83
N ARG A 182 -25.18 -25.79 4.19
CA ARG A 182 -26.36 -25.30 3.44
C ARG A 182 -27.29 -24.39 4.26
N ALA A 183 -27.31 -24.56 5.59
CA ALA A 183 -28.12 -23.74 6.50
C ALA A 183 -27.58 -22.30 6.68
N GLN A 184 -26.30 -22.05 6.42
CA GLN A 184 -25.63 -20.76 6.64
C GLN A 184 -25.80 -19.80 5.45
N ARG A 185 -27.05 -19.56 5.05
CA ARG A 185 -27.38 -18.78 3.83
C ARG A 185 -26.89 -17.33 3.89
N THR A 186 -26.99 -16.70 5.05
CA THR A 186 -26.55 -15.31 5.26
C THR A 186 -25.03 -15.16 5.07
N GLU A 187 -24.27 -16.08 5.66
CA GLU A 187 -22.81 -16.09 5.54
C GLU A 187 -22.36 -16.41 4.12
N LYS A 188 -23.02 -17.36 3.45
CA LYS A 188 -22.77 -17.64 2.04
C LYS A 188 -23.02 -16.41 1.16
N ALA A 189 -24.08 -15.66 1.41
CA ALA A 189 -24.38 -14.42 0.68
C ALA A 189 -23.33 -13.32 0.95
N ARG A 190 -22.89 -13.16 2.20
CA ARG A 190 -21.80 -12.23 2.57
C ARG A 190 -20.51 -12.57 1.83
N LEU A 191 -20.05 -13.82 1.91
CA LEU A 191 -18.84 -14.29 1.25
C LEU A 191 -18.92 -14.16 -0.27
N SER A 192 -20.10 -14.41 -0.88
CA SER A 192 -20.30 -14.25 -2.32
C SER A 192 -20.16 -12.79 -2.76
N THR A 193 -20.67 -11.86 -1.93
CA THR A 193 -20.53 -10.41 -2.19
C THR A 193 -19.08 -9.95 -2.10
N GLU A 194 -18.34 -10.47 -1.12
CA GLU A 194 -16.92 -10.17 -0.98
C GLU A 194 -16.08 -10.80 -2.09
N LEU A 195 -16.38 -12.05 -2.49
CA LEU A 195 -15.73 -12.70 -3.63
C LEU A 195 -15.91 -11.88 -4.91
N ALA A 196 -17.13 -11.43 -5.20
CA ALA A 196 -17.40 -10.59 -6.36
C ALA A 196 -16.61 -9.27 -6.32
N ARG A 197 -16.29 -8.76 -5.12
CA ARG A 197 -15.44 -7.58 -4.96
C ARG A 197 -13.98 -7.90 -5.25
N ASP A 198 -13.45 -9.01 -4.73
CA ASP A 198 -12.09 -9.45 -5.00
C ASP A 198 -11.88 -9.72 -6.51
N GLU A 199 -12.84 -10.38 -7.16
CA GLU A 199 -12.79 -10.69 -8.60
C GLU A 199 -12.81 -9.42 -9.46
N ARG A 200 -13.59 -8.40 -9.07
CA ARG A 200 -13.53 -7.09 -9.72
C ARG A 200 -12.15 -6.44 -9.57
N VAL A 201 -11.56 -6.46 -8.38
CA VAL A 201 -10.22 -5.89 -8.17
C VAL A 201 -9.17 -6.63 -9.01
N LEU A 202 -9.25 -7.96 -9.10
CA LEU A 202 -8.38 -8.74 -9.98
C LEU A 202 -8.52 -8.34 -11.45
N ALA A 203 -9.76 -8.24 -11.94
CA ALA A 203 -10.02 -7.82 -13.31
C ALA A 203 -9.47 -6.40 -13.58
N GLU A 204 -9.66 -5.46 -12.65
CA GLU A 204 -9.10 -4.12 -12.76
C GLU A 204 -7.55 -4.15 -12.79
N ILE A 205 -6.89 -4.91 -11.92
CA ILE A 205 -5.43 -5.03 -11.93
C ILE A 205 -4.94 -5.62 -13.26
N ASP A 206 -5.62 -6.65 -13.77
CA ASP A 206 -5.24 -7.34 -15.01
C ASP A 206 -5.39 -6.43 -16.23
N VAL A 207 -6.46 -5.63 -16.29
CA VAL A 207 -6.66 -4.62 -17.33
C VAL A 207 -5.57 -3.54 -17.28
N GLN A 208 -5.24 -3.03 -16.09
CA GLN A 208 -4.34 -1.88 -15.97
C GLN A 208 -2.84 -2.25 -16.03
N SER A 209 -2.49 -3.52 -15.77
CA SER A 209 -1.11 -4.01 -15.79
C SER A 209 -0.68 -4.54 -17.17
N GLY A 210 -1.57 -4.57 -18.17
CA GLY A 210 -1.28 -5.12 -19.49
C GLY A 210 -1.17 -6.65 -19.53
N THR A 211 -1.50 -7.35 -18.43
CA THR A 211 -1.56 -8.82 -18.37
C THR A 211 -2.83 -9.41 -19.01
N GLY A 212 -3.69 -8.56 -19.56
CA GLY A 212 -4.89 -8.94 -20.31
C GLY A 212 -4.61 -9.10 -21.81
N ALA A 213 -3.80 -10.09 -22.19
CA ALA A 213 -3.74 -10.67 -23.54
C ALA A 213 -3.29 -12.14 -23.44
#